data_AF-C4GBD1-F1
#
_entry.id   AF-C4GBD1-F1
#
_cell.length_a   1.000
_cell.length_b   1.000
_cell.length_c   1.000
_cell.angle_alpha   90.00
_cell.angle_beta   90.00
_cell.angle_gamma   90.00
#
_symmetry.space_group_name_H-M   'P 1'
#
loop_
_entity.id
_entity.type
_entity.pdbx_description
1 polymer ?
#
loop_
_entity_poly.entity_id
_entity_poly.type
_entity_poly.pdbx_seq_one_letter_code
_entity_poly.pdbx_strand_id
1 'polypeptide(L)'
;MRKCPICGNEAEIGWVIPDRLGMKWIPDGGNLIEKTKKSIQLTSNLTNMNLKSYVCRSCHLFFADIPDQKYARIFPNVKGKDPTS
;
A
#
# COMPACT_ATOMS: atom_id res chain seq x y z
N MET A 1 -4.73 5.00 -16.75
CA MET A 1 -5.91 4.51 -16.02
C MET A 1 -5.74 3.01 -15.77
N ARG A 2 -6.00 2.50 -14.55
CA ARG A 2 -5.78 1.08 -14.21
C ARG A 2 -7.06 0.29 -14.53
N LYS A 3 -6.91 -0.88 -15.16
CA LYS A 3 -8.04 -1.78 -15.45
C LYS A 3 -8.15 -2.83 -14.35
N CYS A 4 -9.38 -3.24 -14.03
CA CYS A 4 -9.66 -4.36 -13.15
C CYS A 4 -9.02 -5.63 -13.72
N PRO A 5 -8.21 -6.37 -12.94
CA PRO A 5 -7.55 -7.59 -13.43
C PRO A 5 -8.52 -8.75 -13.68
N ILE A 6 -9.78 -8.65 -13.21
CA ILE A 6 -10.79 -9.70 -13.36
C ILE A 6 -11.69 -9.47 -14.57
N CYS A 7 -12.27 -8.27 -14.72
CA CYS A 7 -13.25 -7.97 -15.77
C CYS A 7 -12.76 -7.01 -16.86
N GLY A 8 -11.57 -6.40 -16.71
CA GLY A 8 -11.02 -5.45 -17.68
C GLY A 8 -11.64 -4.04 -17.66
N ASN A 9 -12.71 -3.81 -16.90
CA ASN A 9 -13.32 -2.48 -16.73
C ASN A 9 -12.35 -1.50 -16.05
N GLU A 10 -12.60 -0.22 -16.23
CA GLU A 10 -11.85 0.84 -15.53
C GLU A 10 -12.08 0.76 -14.02
N ALA A 11 -10.99 0.94 -13.25
CA ALA A 11 -11.04 0.97 -11.80
C ALA A 11 -10.91 2.42 -11.28
N GLU A 12 -11.68 2.73 -10.25
CA GLU A 12 -11.62 4.01 -9.54
C GLU A 12 -10.31 4.09 -8.77
N ILE A 13 -9.62 5.24 -8.81
CA ILE A 13 -8.39 5.49 -8.05
C ILE A 13 -8.76 6.04 -6.67
N GLY A 14 -8.09 5.56 -5.63
CA GLY A 14 -8.21 6.10 -4.27
C GLY A 14 -6.94 5.91 -3.45
N TRP A 15 -6.98 6.31 -2.19
CA TRP A 15 -5.86 6.19 -1.25
C TRP A 15 -6.31 5.61 0.09
N VAL A 16 -5.53 4.68 0.63
CA VAL A 16 -5.64 4.25 2.02
C VAL A 16 -4.64 5.05 2.84
N ILE A 17 -5.16 5.78 3.82
CA ILE A 17 -4.41 6.64 4.72
C ILE A 17 -4.18 5.85 6.02
N PRO A 18 -2.99 5.90 6.62
CA PRO A 18 -2.79 5.27 7.93
C PRO A 18 -3.69 5.95 8.99
N ASP A 19 -4.38 5.13 9.77
CA ASP A 19 -5.03 5.57 11.03
C ASP A 19 -4.00 5.45 12.17
N ARG A 20 -4.38 5.21 13.44
CA ARG A 20 -3.45 5.11 14.58
C ARG A 20 -2.24 4.19 14.35
N LEU A 21 -2.43 3.07 13.65
CA LEU A 21 -1.37 2.15 13.26
C LEU A 21 -1.32 2.01 11.73
N GLY A 22 -0.10 1.88 11.19
CA GLY A 22 0.11 1.56 9.78
C GLY A 22 -0.38 0.14 9.44
N MET A 23 -0.92 -0.04 8.24
CA MET A 23 -1.40 -1.32 7.74
C MET A 23 -0.24 -2.13 7.15
N LYS A 24 -0.30 -3.45 7.35
CA LYS A 24 0.61 -4.42 6.75
C LYS A 24 -0.20 -5.53 6.10
N TRP A 25 0.24 -5.98 4.94
CA TRP A 25 -0.22 -7.23 4.37
C TRP A 25 0.59 -8.37 4.96
N ILE A 26 -0.10 -9.38 5.48
CA ILE A 26 0.49 -10.59 6.05
C ILE A 26 0.05 -11.76 5.17
N PRO A 27 1.00 -12.56 4.65
CA PRO A 27 0.65 -13.73 3.85
C PRO A 27 -0.09 -14.76 4.71
N ASP A 28 -1.05 -15.46 4.12
CA ASP A 28 -1.67 -16.61 4.77
C ASP A 28 -0.62 -17.71 5.05
N GLY A 29 -0.75 -18.34 6.22
CA GLY A 29 0.26 -19.26 6.79
C GLY A 29 1.56 -18.59 7.26
N GLY A 30 1.73 -17.27 7.08
CA GLY A 30 2.91 -16.56 7.53
C GLY A 30 2.88 -16.29 9.02
N ASN A 31 3.51 -17.16 9.81
CA ASN A 31 3.90 -16.79 11.17
C ASN A 31 4.97 -15.68 11.09
N LEU A 32 5.04 -14.77 12.07
CA LEU A 32 6.12 -13.77 12.23
C LEU A 32 7.55 -14.37 12.18
N ILE A 33 7.65 -15.70 12.27
CA ILE A 33 8.86 -16.51 12.36
C ILE A 33 9.21 -17.16 11.00
N GLU A 34 8.26 -17.31 10.07
CA GLU A 34 8.53 -17.95 8.76
C GLU A 34 9.25 -16.99 7.81
N LYS A 35 10.58 -17.19 7.69
CA LYS A 35 11.54 -16.30 7.02
C LYS A 35 11.34 -16.15 5.49
N THR A 36 10.50 -16.95 4.85
CA THR A 36 10.40 -16.99 3.38
C THR A 36 9.36 -16.03 2.81
N LYS A 37 8.27 -15.74 3.53
CA LYS A 37 7.24 -14.77 3.09
C LYS A 37 7.15 -13.61 4.06
N LYS A 38 7.87 -12.52 3.77
CA LYS A 38 7.87 -11.31 4.61
C LYS A 38 6.55 -10.55 4.46
N SER A 39 6.03 -10.03 5.58
CA SER A 39 4.94 -9.05 5.56
C SER A 39 5.33 -7.82 4.74
N ILE A 40 4.37 -7.21 4.06
CA ILE A 40 4.56 -6.00 3.26
C ILE A 40 3.95 -4.82 4.00
N GLN A 41 4.72 -3.76 4.23
CA GLN A 41 4.16 -2.55 4.82
C GLN A 41 3.39 -1.78 3.74
N LEU A 42 2.11 -1.49 4.02
CA LEU A 42 1.19 -0.84 3.08
C LEU A 42 0.95 0.63 3.43
N THR A 43 0.89 0.97 4.71
CA THR A 43 0.82 2.37 5.18
C THR A 43 1.69 2.60 6.42
N SER A 44 2.00 3.87 6.71
CA SER A 44 2.82 4.25 7.87
C SER A 44 2.62 5.71 8.22
N ASN A 45 2.23 6.00 9.47
CA ASN A 45 2.23 7.36 10.01
C ASN A 45 3.65 7.94 10.11
N LEU A 46 4.63 7.09 10.43
CA LEU A 46 6.01 7.55 10.64
C LEU A 46 6.63 8.10 9.36
N THR A 47 6.22 7.56 8.21
CA THR A 47 6.78 7.93 6.90
C THR A 47 5.75 8.61 6.00
N ASN A 48 4.57 8.98 6.53
CA ASN A 48 3.43 9.50 5.75
C ASN A 48 3.12 8.66 4.51
N MET A 49 3.31 7.35 4.60
CA MET A 49 3.12 6.43 3.49
C MET A 49 1.63 6.09 3.39
N ASN A 50 1.00 6.59 2.32
CA ASN A 50 -0.36 6.23 1.91
C ASN A 50 -0.30 5.18 0.80
N LEU A 51 -1.26 4.26 0.78
CA LEU A 51 -1.36 3.26 -0.28
C LEU A 51 -2.27 3.79 -1.39
N LYS A 52 -1.69 4.12 -2.56
CA LYS A 52 -2.49 4.31 -3.76
C LYS A 52 -3.14 2.98 -4.14
N SER A 53 -4.45 3.00 -4.34
CA SER A 53 -5.27 1.81 -4.52
C SER A 53 -6.32 2.02 -5.61
N TYR A 54 -6.94 0.91 -6.01
CA TYR A 54 -7.92 0.85 -7.07
C TYR A 54 -9.11 0.01 -6.65
N VAL A 55 -10.32 0.47 -6.97
CA VAL A 55 -11.58 -0.27 -6.72
C VAL A 55 -12.31 -0.50 -8.02
N CYS A 56 -12.62 -1.75 -8.32
CA CYS A 56 -13.60 -2.10 -9.33
C CYS A 56 -14.94 -2.39 -8.66
N ARG A 57 -15.92 -1.50 -8.84
CA ARG A 57 -17.26 -1.66 -8.24
C ARG A 57 -17.99 -2.88 -8.79
N SER A 58 -17.86 -3.16 -10.09
CA SER A 58 -18.52 -4.31 -10.72
C SER A 58 -18.07 -5.65 -10.12
N CYS A 59 -16.77 -5.79 -9.83
CA CYS A 59 -16.21 -7.01 -9.24
C CYS A 59 -16.11 -6.98 -7.72
N HIS A 60 -16.47 -5.87 -7.07
CA HIS A 60 -16.23 -5.62 -5.64
C HIS A 60 -14.76 -5.90 -5.23
N LEU A 61 -13.82 -5.58 -6.13
CA LEU A 61 -12.40 -5.88 -5.95
C LEU A 61 -11.64 -4.60 -5.59
N PHE A 62 -10.93 -4.66 -4.46
CA PHE A 62 -9.91 -3.70 -4.07
C PHE A 62 -8.52 -4.27 -4.38
N PHE A 63 -7.66 -3.50 -5.02
CA PHE A 63 -6.29 -3.91 -5.32
C PHE A 63 -5.34 -2.71 -5.34
N ALA A 64 -4.06 -2.98 -5.16
CA ALA A 64 -3.02 -1.96 -5.16
C ALA A 64 -1.72 -2.55 -5.70
N ASP A 65 -0.87 -1.69 -6.25
CA ASP A 65 0.51 -2.07 -6.55
C ASP A 65 1.31 -2.12 -5.24
N ILE A 66 2.26 -3.05 -5.14
CA ILE A 66 3.10 -3.16 -3.94
C ILE A 66 3.99 -1.89 -3.86
N PRO A 67 3.92 -1.12 -2.76
CA PRO A 67 4.78 0.06 -2.62
C PRO A 67 6.25 -0.37 -2.49
N ASP A 68 7.18 0.43 -3.03
CA ASP A 68 8.61 0.14 -2.93
C ASP A 68 9.06 0.11 -1.46
N GLN A 69 9.43 -1.09 -1.00
CA GLN A 69 9.77 -1.36 0.40
C GLN A 69 11.14 -0.78 0.80
N LYS A 70 11.96 -0.30 -0.14
CA LYS A 70 13.24 0.36 0.19
C LYS A 70 13.04 1.70 0.89
N TYR A 71 11.95 2.40 0.57
CA TYR A 71 11.58 3.65 1.23
C TYR A 71 10.86 3.45 2.57
N ALA A 72 10.45 2.21 2.89
CA ALA A 72 9.85 1.89 4.19
C ALA A 72 10.88 1.82 5.34
N ARG A 73 12.19 1.78 5.03
CA ARG A 73 13.27 1.65 6.03
C ARG A 73 14.24 2.83 6.09
N ILE A 74 14.09 3.85 5.26
CA ILE A 74 15.03 4.96 5.21
C ILE A 74 14.21 6.25 5.15
N PHE A 75 14.05 6.92 6.28
CA PHE A 75 14.53 8.29 6.53
C PHE A 75 14.07 8.72 7.94
N PRO A 76 14.98 9.16 8.83
CA PRO A 76 14.59 9.93 10.00
C PRO A 76 14.15 11.32 9.53
N ASN A 77 12.92 11.70 9.89
CA ASN A 77 12.46 13.07 10.09
C ASN A 77 13.00 14.12 9.08
N VAL A 78 12.34 14.29 7.93
CA VAL A 78 12.49 15.51 7.13
C VAL A 78 11.17 16.27 7.21
N LYS A 79 11.12 17.25 8.12
CA LYS A 79 10.12 18.31 8.08
C LYS A 79 10.17 18.97 6.70
N GLY A 80 9.06 18.90 5.97
CA GLY A 80 8.72 19.80 4.87
C GLY A 80 9.59 19.69 3.61
N LYS A 81 9.06 19.03 2.59
CA LYS A 81 9.03 19.56 1.20
C LYS A 81 8.19 18.66 0.31
N ASP A 82 7.22 19.26 -0.36
CA ASP A 82 6.44 18.63 -1.43
C ASP A 82 7.35 18.19 -2.58
N PRO A 83 7.15 17.00 -3.17
CA PRO A 83 7.94 16.52 -4.31
C PRO A 83 7.52 17.12 -5.67
N THR A 84 6.83 18.25 -5.68
CA THR A 84 6.41 18.96 -6.91
C THR A 84 6.88 20.42 -6.96
N SER A 85 7.99 20.76 -6.28
CA SER A 85 8.69 22.04 -6.45
C SER A 85 10.17 21.87 -6.75
#